data_AF-A0A383EMX2-F1
#
_entry.id   AF-A0A383EMX2-F1
#
_cell.length_a   1.000
_cell.length_b   1.000
_cell.length_c   1.000
_cell.angle_alpha   90.00
_cell.angle_beta   90.00
_cell.angle_gamma   90.00
#
_symmetry.space_group_name_H-M   'P 1'
#
loop_
_entity.id
_entity.type
_entity.pdbx_description
1 polymer ?
#
loop_
_entity_poly.entity_id
_entity_poly.type
_entity_poly.pdbx_seq_one_letter_code
_entity_poly.pdbx_strand_id
1 'polypeptide(L)' 'MAKELADWLRGAGRILVFTGAGISTPSGIPAFRGKGGIWTTRQPVYYQDFMASEESRVEYWEYKLELWEEHGDAQPN' A
#
# COMPACT_ATOMS: atom_id res chain seq x y z
N MET A 1 -13.42 -22.20 -15.10
CA MET A 1 -12.70 -21.08 -14.45
C MET A 1 -13.61 -19.90 -14.11
N ALA A 2 -13.88 -18.93 -14.98
CA ALA A 2 -14.65 -17.72 -14.59
C ALA A 2 -16.09 -18.01 -14.12
N LYS A 3 -16.80 -18.92 -14.80
CA LYS A 3 -18.17 -19.35 -14.42
C LYS A 3 -18.22 -20.00 -13.04
N GLU A 4 -17.26 -20.89 -12.78
CA GLU A 4 -17.16 -21.67 -11.54
C GLU A 4 -16.79 -20.79 -10.33
N LEU A 5 -15.87 -19.83 -10.51
CA LEU A 5 -15.59 -18.81 -9.50
C LEU A 5 -16.84 -17.98 -9.17
N ALA A 6 -17.59 -17.55 -10.20
CA ALA A 6 -18.80 -16.77 -10.01
C ALA A 6 -19.89 -17.58 -9.28
N ASP A 7 -19.98 -18.89 -9.52
CA ASP A 7 -20.91 -19.78 -8.80
C ASP A 7 -20.51 -19.91 -7.32
N TRP A 8 -19.22 -20.05 -7.01
CA TRP A 8 -18.72 -20.08 -5.62
C TRP A 8 -18.98 -18.77 -4.88
N LEU A 9 -18.74 -17.62 -5.52
CA LEU A 9 -19.02 -16.32 -4.93
C LEU A 9 -20.52 -16.13 -4.65
N ARG A 10 -21.40 -16.55 -5.58
CA ARG A 10 -22.86 -16.47 -5.40
C ARG A 10 -23.38 -17.39 -4.29
N GLY A 11 -22.75 -18.54 -4.10
CA GLY A 11 -23.14 -19.52 -3.07
C GLY A 11 -22.57 -19.25 -1.67
N ALA A 12 -21.62 -18.31 -1.53
CA ALA A 12 -20.96 -18.06 -0.26
C ALA A 12 -21.88 -17.31 0.71
N GLY A 13 -22.13 -17.89 1.89
CA GLY A 13 -22.90 -17.23 2.94
C GLY A 13 -22.13 -16.11 3.66
N ARG A 14 -20.80 -16.08 3.55
CA ARG A 14 -19.90 -15.05 4.11
C ARG A 14 -18.66 -14.94 3.25
N ILE A 15 -18.27 -13.71 2.88
CA ILE A 15 -17.08 -13.43 2.08
C ILE A 15 -16.19 -12.45 2.84
N LEU A 16 -14.90 -12.77 2.92
CA LEU A 16 -13.85 -11.87 3.38
C LEU A 16 -12.94 -11.55 2.19
N VAL A 17 -12.67 -10.27 1.98
CA VAL A 17 -11.67 -9.82 1.02
C VAL A 17 -10.51 -9.20 1.79
N PHE A 18 -9.31 -9.73 1.59
CA PHE A 18 -8.08 -9.18 2.14
C PHE A 18 -7.24 -8.64 0.99
N THR A 19 -6.97 -7.34 1.01
CA THR A 19 -6.26 -6.64 -0.06
C THR A 19 -4.92 -6.12 0.44
N GLY A 20 -4.07 -5.70 -0.50
CA GLY A 20 -2.82 -4.99 -0.22
C GLY A 20 -2.66 -3.81 -1.17
N ALA A 21 -1.52 -3.12 -1.09
CA ALA A 21 -1.24 -1.91 -1.89
C ALA A 21 -1.47 -2.08 -3.40
N GLY A 22 -1.33 -3.31 -3.93
CA GLY A 22 -1.58 -3.63 -5.33
C GLY A 22 -2.97 -3.23 -5.85
N ILE A 23 -4.01 -3.23 -4.99
CA ILE A 23 -5.35 -2.81 -5.41
C ILE A 23 -5.44 -1.30 -5.69
N SER A 24 -4.49 -0.51 -5.18
CA SER A 24 -4.45 0.94 -5.32
C SER A 24 -3.50 1.42 -6.43
N THR A 25 -2.72 0.52 -7.05
CA THR A 25 -1.82 0.91 -8.14
C THR A 25 -2.53 1.50 -9.35
N PRO A 26 -3.74 1.04 -9.76
CA PRO A 26 -4.47 1.69 -10.84
C PRO A 26 -4.96 3.10 -10.49
N SER A 27 -5.08 3.42 -9.19
CA SER A 27 -5.38 4.77 -8.69
C SER A 27 -4.17 5.70 -8.66
N GLY A 28 -3.03 5.27 -9.21
CA GLY A 28 -1.78 6.05 -9.21
C GLY A 28 -0.95 5.94 -7.93
N ILE A 29 -1.38 5.12 -6.96
CA ILE A 29 -0.66 4.96 -5.69
C ILE A 29 0.35 3.79 -5.83
N PRO A 30 1.67 4.04 -5.74
CA PRO A 30 2.68 3.01 -5.93
C PRO A 30 2.61 1.93 -4.85
N ALA A 31 2.85 0.68 -5.25
CA ALA A 31 3.01 -0.42 -4.30
C ALA A 31 4.37 -0.31 -3.58
N PHE A 32 4.48 -0.91 -2.40
CA PHE A 32 5.75 -0.93 -1.67
C PHE A 32 6.86 -1.72 -2.39
N ARG A 33 6.51 -2.81 -3.08
CA ARG A 33 7.45 -3.73 -3.74
C ARG A 33 7.11 -3.88 -5.23
N GLY A 34 8.04 -4.44 -6.00
CA GLY A 34 7.87 -4.69 -7.44
C GLY A 34 8.53 -3.61 -8.30
N LYS A 35 8.24 -3.62 -9.61
CA LYS A 35 8.80 -2.66 -10.56
C LYS A 35 8.31 -1.25 -10.22
N GLY A 36 9.23 -0.35 -9.87
CA GLY A 36 8.91 1.01 -9.43
C GLY A 36 8.30 1.07 -8.02
N GLY A 37 8.41 -0.01 -7.24
CA GLY A 37 7.90 0.00 -5.87
C GLY A 37 8.75 0.88 -4.95
N ILE A 38 8.12 1.47 -3.94
CA ILE A 38 8.74 2.51 -3.10
C ILE A 38 10.05 2.01 -2.45
N TRP A 39 10.12 0.73 -2.08
CA TRP A 39 11.31 0.17 -1.44
C TRP A 39 12.50 -0.11 -2.38
N THR A 40 12.34 0.16 -3.68
CA THR A 40 13.46 0.15 -4.62
C THR A 40 14.29 1.43 -4.56
N THR A 41 13.71 2.52 -4.05
CA THR A 41 14.35 3.84 -3.99
C THR A 41 14.56 4.33 -2.56
N ARG A 42 13.77 3.86 -1.59
CA ARG A 42 13.86 4.29 -0.18
C ARG A 42 13.71 3.11 0.78
N GLN A 43 14.66 2.94 1.70
CA GLN A 43 14.47 1.98 2.79
C GLN A 43 13.46 2.53 3.81
N PRO A 44 12.55 1.69 4.33
CA PRO A 44 11.64 2.12 5.36
C PRO A 44 12.39 2.30 6.68
N VAL A 45 12.08 3.36 7.41
CA VAL A 45 12.45 3.48 8.82
C VAL A 45 11.74 2.36 9.59
N TYR A 46 12.50 1.44 10.19
CA TYR A 46 11.91 0.36 10.97
C TYR A 46 11.45 0.86 12.33
N TYR A 47 10.52 0.11 12.94
CA TYR A 47 9.93 0.47 14.22
C TYR A 47 10.99 0.72 15.31
N GLN A 48 12.02 -0.12 15.39
CA GLN A 48 13.06 0.04 16.41
C GLN A 48 13.85 1.33 16.21
N ASP A 49 14.18 1.68 14.96
CA ASP A 49 14.93 2.90 14.63
C ASP A 49 14.08 4.15 14.94
N PHE A 50 12.80 4.13 14.56
CA PHE A 50 11.85 5.19 14.88
C PHE A 50 11.75 5.45 16.40
N MET A 51 11.75 4.39 17.20
CA MET A 51 11.69 4.51 18.66
C MET A 51 13.02 4.99 19.25
N ALA A 52 14.15 4.59 18.67
CA ALA A 52 15.47 4.84 19.21
C ALA A 52 16.05 6.22 18.84
N SER A 53 15.65 6.82 17.71
CA SER A 53 16.31 8.01 17.15
C SER A 53 15.33 9.12 16.77
N GLU A 54 15.66 10.35 17.15
CA GLU A 54 14.92 11.54 16.69
C GLU A 54 15.09 11.76 15.18
N GLU A 55 16.31 11.59 14.67
CA GLU A 55 16.61 11.72 13.25
C GLU A 55 15.78 10.74 12.41
N SER A 56 15.64 9.49 12.86
CA SER A 56 14.79 8.50 12.19
C SER A 56 13.30 8.87 12.23
N ARG A 57 12.83 9.59 13.26
CA ARG A 57 11.45 10.12 13.29
C ARG A 57 11.28 11.26 12.31
N VAL A 58 12.27 12.14 12.18
CA VAL A 58 12.26 13.22 11.18
C VAL A 58 12.20 12.61 9.78
N GLU A 59 13.09 11.68 9.45
CA GLU A 59 13.10 11.00 8.14
C GLU A 59 11.76 10.29 7.85
N TYR A 60 11.19 9.61 8.84
CA TYR A 60 9.89 8.96 8.69
C TYR A 60 8.77 9.97 8.36
N TRP A 61 8.75 11.12 9.02
CA TRP A 61 7.72 12.14 8.79
C TRP A 61 7.93 12.92 7.49
N GLU A 62 9.18 13.20 7.09
CA GLU A 62 9.49 13.76 5.77
C GLU A 62 8.95 12.87 4.66
N TYR A 63 9.19 11.56 4.75
CA TYR A 63 8.61 10.59 3.81
C TYR A 63 7.08 10.65 3.75
N LYS A 64 6.41 10.80 4.89
CA LYS A 64 4.94 10.89 4.93
C LYS A 64 4.42 12.17 4.29
N LEU A 65 5.15 13.27 4.39
CA LEU A 65 4.79 14.53 3.74
C LEU A 65 4.91 14.42 2.22
N GLU A 66 6.01 13.84 1.71
CA GLU A 66 6.21 13.60 0.27
C GLU A 66 5.06 12.75 -0.31
N LEU A 67 4.72 11.64 0.34
CA LEU A 67 3.64 10.77 -0.13
C LEU A 67 2.25 11.43 -0.03
N TRP A 68 2.05 12.33 0.93
CA TRP A 68 0.78 13.05 1.06
C TRP A 68 0.51 13.91 -0.16
N GLU A 69 1.53 14.62 -0.66
CA GLU A 69 1.42 15.40 -1.89
C GLU A 69 1.16 14.49 -3.11
N GLU A 70 1.81 13.33 -3.20
CA GLU A 70 1.61 12.39 -4.31
C GLU A 70 0.24 11.70 -4.31
N HIS A 71 -0.36 11.47 -3.14
CA HIS A 71 -1.57 10.64 -3.00
C HIS A 71 -2.84 11.44 -2.70
N GLY A 72 -2.73 12.71 -2.32
CA GLY A 72 -3.84 13.51 -1.81
C GLY A 72 -5.05 13.61 -2.76
N ASP A 73 -4.81 13.57 -4.06
CA ASP A 73 -5.84 13.71 -5.11
C ASP A 73 -6.27 12.38 -5.75
N ALA A 74 -5.71 11.25 -5.31
CA ALA A 74 -5.99 9.94 -5.88
C ALA A 74 -7.48 9.57 -5.76
N GLN A 75 -8.04 8.98 -6.81
CA GLN A 75 -9.45 8.56 -6.85
C GLN A 75 -9.58 7.03 -6.79
N PRO A 76 -10.70 6.48 -6.29
CA PRO A 76 -11.01 5.06 -6.45
C PRO A 76 -10.94 4.62 -7.92
N ASN A 77 -10.39 3.44 -8.17
CA ASN A 77 -10.34 2.81 -9.50
C ASN A 77 -11.59 1.99 -9.82
#